data_AF-A0AAD1XJP3-F1
#
_entry.id   AF-A0AAD1XJP3-F1
#
_cell.length_a   1.000
_cell.length_b   1.000
_cell.length_c   1.000
_cell.angle_alpha   90.00
_cell.angle_beta   90.00
_cell.angle_gamma   90.00
#
_symmetry.space_group_name_H-M   'P 1'
#
loop_
_entity.id
_entity.type
_entity.pdbx_description
1 polymer ?
#
loop_
_entity_poly.entity_id
_entity_poly.type
_entity_poly.pdbx_seq_one_letter_code
_entity_poly.pdbx_strand_id
1 'polypeptide(L)'
;MAYLQILAVLVMVLGISVQTQNPNMITTQMEVNNMMYDAVCDCGREVTNQIRTLSEVKCTPTKIRIRQDKQGRQSGGEGDIDLNNINEFLGRPSDTTFVDPHYSNFKCLDGRYSQGSLYTMGGDIGEFFLGLVVYEELVGVELTPSQIKRLLTGYMDQMEMDSLHWCTDDQAIKHIESMIDETGIDIQNPRPDIQDAIIQIISEPYNIGDTHFKALLIESDTLNIRRELVETFIRVYYRILWDKDSEYSQGLELKQLVNSHQELAFLDVRNQKDCNAPLIPSQNRDLGFSLYIYDHEAANARRAQIAYFFTTQLKHMNINYDPQVLEHRIDNHALSFLEVTGRNIARNLPFYTILYQ
;
A
#
# COMPACT_ATOMS: atom_id res chain seq x y z
N MET A 1 26.62 -9.97 25.74
CA MET A 1 26.98 -8.61 26.20
C MET A 1 25.95 -7.54 25.80
N ALA A 2 25.15 -7.70 24.73
CA ALA A 2 24.10 -6.75 24.34
C ALA A 2 22.91 -6.65 25.33
N TYR A 3 22.59 -7.72 26.06
CA TYR A 3 21.49 -7.74 27.04
C TYR A 3 21.64 -6.76 28.20
N LEU A 4 22.88 -6.45 28.62
CA LEU A 4 23.12 -5.51 29.72
C LEU A 4 22.98 -4.04 29.32
N GLN A 5 23.09 -3.70 28.03
CA GLN A 5 22.99 -2.31 27.56
C GLN A 5 21.53 -1.84 27.42
N ILE A 6 20.61 -2.73 27.06
CA ILE A 6 19.17 -2.39 26.93
C ILE A 6 18.53 -2.17 28.31
N LEU A 7 18.90 -2.98 29.31
CA LEU A 7 18.44 -2.81 30.69
C LEU A 7 18.87 -1.46 31.30
N ALA A 8 20.03 -0.94 30.92
CA ALA A 8 20.53 0.35 31.42
C ALA A 8 19.74 1.56 30.90
N VAL A 9 19.19 1.48 29.68
CA VAL A 9 18.42 2.59 29.07
C VAL A 9 17.01 2.67 29.65
N LEU A 10 16.36 1.54 29.91
CA LEU A 10 15.01 1.49 30.50
C LEU A 10 14.96 1.96 31.96
N VAL A 11 16.00 1.64 32.74
CA VAL A 11 16.12 2.08 34.15
C VAL A 11 16.35 3.60 34.26
N MET A 12 17.08 4.20 33.31
CA MET A 12 17.42 5.63 33.38
C MET A 12 16.29 6.57 32.94
N VAL A 13 15.34 6.13 32.10
CA VAL A 13 14.32 7.03 31.54
C VAL A 13 13.00 7.01 32.32
N LEU A 14 12.65 5.89 32.97
CA LEU A 14 11.32 5.71 33.57
C LEU A 14 11.31 5.46 35.09
N GLY A 15 12.47 5.42 35.75
CA GLY A 15 12.54 5.15 37.20
C GLY A 15 12.05 3.75 37.60
N ILE A 16 11.97 2.83 36.64
CA ILE A 16 11.43 1.48 36.84
C ILE A 16 12.52 0.60 37.45
N SER A 17 12.24 0.02 38.62
CA SER A 17 13.07 -1.05 39.17
C SER A 17 12.78 -2.36 38.41
N VAL A 18 13.79 -2.95 37.80
CA VAL A 18 13.67 -4.23 37.08
C VAL A 18 14.28 -5.33 37.96
N GLN A 19 13.49 -6.34 38.31
CA GLN A 19 13.99 -7.54 38.98
C GLN A 19 13.95 -8.72 38.01
N THR A 20 15.12 -9.29 37.72
CA THR A 20 15.23 -10.50 36.89
C THR A 20 15.26 -11.72 37.79
N GLN A 21 14.14 -12.44 37.91
CA GLN A 21 14.10 -13.71 38.67
C GLN A 21 14.31 -14.95 37.76
N ASN A 22 14.16 -14.80 36.45
CA ASN A 22 14.35 -15.84 35.44
C ASN A 22 14.86 -15.18 34.14
N PRO A 23 15.85 -15.75 33.41
CA PRO A 23 16.33 -15.20 32.15
C PRO A 23 15.25 -14.99 31.08
N ASN A 24 14.11 -15.69 31.19
CA ASN A 24 13.03 -15.62 30.21
C ASN A 24 11.81 -14.82 30.71
N MET A 25 11.85 -14.20 31.89
CA MET A 25 10.76 -13.37 32.39
C MET A 25 11.29 -12.02 32.87
N ILE A 26 10.75 -10.96 32.30
CA ILE A 26 10.97 -9.59 32.77
C ILE A 26 9.72 -9.16 33.53
N THR A 27 9.86 -8.94 34.83
CA THR A 27 8.79 -8.38 35.66
C THR A 27 9.14 -6.95 36.01
N THR A 28 8.21 -6.02 35.74
CA THR A 28 8.33 -4.62 36.11
C THR A 28 7.07 -4.18 36.86
N GLN A 29 7.21 -3.27 37.81
CA GLN A 29 6.06 -2.66 38.45
C GLN A 29 5.77 -1.30 37.81
N MET A 30 4.52 -1.03 37.48
CA MET A 30 4.07 0.27 36.98
C MET A 30 2.90 0.78 37.82
N GLU A 31 2.86 2.09 38.06
CA GLU A 31 1.75 2.75 38.74
C GLU A 31 0.80 3.35 37.70
N VAL A 32 -0.47 2.94 37.74
CA VAL A 32 -1.54 3.50 36.89
C VAL A 32 -2.68 3.91 37.81
N ASN A 33 -3.03 5.20 37.83
CA ASN A 33 -4.11 5.75 38.67
C ASN A 33 -3.97 5.41 40.17
N ASN A 34 -2.80 5.61 40.76
CA ASN A 34 -2.49 5.27 42.18
C ASN A 34 -2.65 3.78 42.53
N MET A 35 -2.67 2.89 41.54
CA MET A 35 -2.66 1.44 41.73
C MET A 35 -1.38 0.86 41.10
N MET A 36 -0.72 -0.02 41.86
CA MET A 36 0.48 -0.72 41.41
C MET A 36 0.09 -1.97 40.62
N TYR A 37 0.66 -2.13 39.43
CA TYR A 37 0.47 -3.28 38.56
C TYR A 37 1.82 -3.97 38.31
N ASP A 38 1.82 -5.29 38.39
CA ASP A 38 2.94 -6.10 37.91
C ASP A 38 2.75 -6.36 36.41
N ALA A 39 3.66 -5.84 35.60
CA ALA A 39 3.76 -6.18 34.19
C ALA A 39 4.79 -7.30 34.03
N VAL A 40 4.33 -8.47 33.61
CA VAL A 40 5.18 -9.64 33.36
C VAL A 40 5.27 -9.85 31.86
N CYS A 41 6.48 -9.74 31.31
CA CYS A 41 6.80 -10.14 29.94
C CYS A 41 7.45 -11.53 29.98
N ASP A 42 6.75 -12.53 29.44
CA ASP A 42 7.26 -13.89 29.25
C ASP A 42 7.94 -13.98 27.87
N CYS A 43 9.26 -13.92 27.86
CA CYS A 43 10.09 -14.08 26.67
C CYS A 43 10.34 -15.56 26.31
N GLY A 44 9.75 -16.50 27.06
CA GLY A 44 9.98 -17.94 26.95
C GLY A 44 8.94 -18.73 26.16
N ARG A 45 7.80 -18.12 25.80
CA ARG A 45 6.94 -18.70 24.75
C ARG A 45 7.65 -18.52 23.42
N GLU A 46 7.70 -19.58 22.63
CA GLU A 46 8.32 -19.57 21.30
C GLU A 46 7.86 -18.35 20.50
N VAL A 47 8.68 -17.29 20.53
CA VAL A 47 8.75 -16.29 19.47
C VAL A 47 9.51 -16.97 18.35
N THR A 48 8.93 -18.03 17.80
CA THR A 48 9.39 -18.63 16.56
C THR A 48 9.04 -17.65 15.45
N ASN A 49 10.08 -16.97 15.01
CA ASN A 49 10.15 -15.99 13.94
C ASN A 49 9.68 -14.58 14.32
N GLN A 50 10.62 -13.64 14.15
CA GLN A 50 10.43 -12.19 14.15
C GLN A 50 10.63 -11.44 15.48
N ILE A 51 11.76 -11.68 16.16
CA ILE A 51 12.58 -10.51 16.49
C ILE A 51 13.08 -9.95 15.15
N ARG A 52 12.22 -9.20 14.43
CA ARG A 52 12.67 -8.37 13.32
C ARG A 52 13.69 -7.44 13.97
N THR A 53 14.97 -7.68 13.72
CA THR A 53 15.99 -6.64 13.87
C THR A 53 15.38 -5.39 13.27
N LEU A 54 15.11 -4.38 14.09
CA LEU A 54 14.81 -3.03 13.63
C LEU A 54 15.77 -2.77 12.47
N SER A 55 15.23 -2.74 11.25
CA SER A 55 16.06 -2.51 10.08
C SER A 55 16.85 -1.24 10.38
N GLU A 56 18.18 -1.34 10.34
CA GLU A 56 19.02 -0.16 10.54
C GLU A 56 18.52 0.89 9.56
N VAL A 57 18.10 2.06 10.06
CA VAL A 57 17.62 3.15 9.22
C VAL A 57 18.76 3.50 8.28
N LYS A 58 18.65 3.05 7.02
CA LYS A 58 19.76 3.13 6.05
C LYS A 58 20.14 4.58 5.78
N CYS A 59 19.14 5.46 5.78
CA CYS A 59 19.31 6.90 5.64
C CYS A 59 18.23 7.64 6.44
N THR A 60 18.62 8.70 7.15
CA THR A 60 17.69 9.64 7.78
C THR A 60 17.84 10.99 7.09
N PRO A 61 16.93 11.34 6.16
CA PRO A 61 16.95 12.63 5.49
C PRO A 61 16.91 13.81 6.46
N THR A 62 17.71 14.83 6.19
CA THR A 62 17.78 16.06 6.99
C THR A 62 17.18 17.26 6.27
N LYS A 63 16.92 17.13 4.97
CA LYS A 63 16.40 18.20 4.13
C LYS A 63 15.35 17.68 3.16
N ILE A 64 14.30 18.47 2.96
CA ILE A 64 13.34 18.30 1.88
C ILE A 64 13.61 19.37 0.82
N ARG A 65 13.62 18.98 -0.45
CA ARG A 65 13.54 19.91 -1.59
C ARG A 65 12.22 19.71 -2.30
N ILE A 66 11.52 20.81 -2.56
CA ILE A 66 10.23 20.81 -3.23
C ILE A 66 10.42 21.53 -4.56
N ARG A 67 9.96 20.93 -5.65
CA ARG A 67 9.92 21.53 -6.99
C ARG A 67 8.50 21.43 -7.52
N GLN A 68 7.95 22.52 -8.03
CA GLN A 68 6.71 22.48 -8.80
C GLN A 68 7.04 22.18 -10.26
N ASP A 69 6.54 21.05 -10.78
CA ASP A 69 6.78 20.63 -12.16
C ASP A 69 5.70 21.14 -13.11
N LYS A 70 4.48 21.33 -12.59
CA LYS A 70 3.32 21.76 -13.35
C LYS A 70 2.45 22.69 -12.51
N GLN A 71 2.02 23.80 -13.10
CA GLN A 71 1.02 24.68 -12.50
C GLN A 71 -0.39 24.10 -12.69
N GLY A 72 -1.25 24.30 -11.70
CA GLY A 72 -2.67 23.95 -11.78
C GLY A 72 -3.39 24.86 -12.78
N ARG A 73 -4.48 24.38 -13.37
CA ARG A 73 -5.30 25.19 -14.30
C ARG A 73 -6.12 26.28 -13.58
N GLN A 74 -6.24 26.20 -12.26
CA GLN A 74 -6.93 27.18 -11.42
C GLN A 74 -5.95 28.03 -10.60
N SER A 75 -4.71 28.21 -11.06
CA SER A 75 -3.76 28.96 -10.25
C SER A 75 -4.17 30.43 -10.06
N GLY A 76 -4.42 30.82 -8.80
CA GLY A 76 -4.93 32.13 -8.40
C GLY A 76 -6.38 32.22 -7.91
N GLY A 77 -7.09 31.10 -7.72
CA GLY A 77 -8.42 31.04 -7.09
C GLY A 77 -8.40 30.58 -5.62
N GLU A 78 -9.52 30.77 -4.92
CA GLU A 78 -9.76 30.17 -3.59
C GLU A 78 -9.67 28.63 -3.71
N GLY A 79 -8.67 28.00 -3.08
CA GLY A 79 -8.37 26.56 -3.19
C GLY A 79 -7.14 26.18 -4.01
N ASP A 80 -6.37 27.15 -4.54
CA ASP A 80 -5.07 26.88 -5.15
C ASP A 80 -4.00 26.60 -4.08
N ILE A 81 -3.22 25.55 -4.26
CA ILE A 81 -2.14 25.15 -3.34
C ILE A 81 -0.79 25.50 -3.94
N ASP A 82 -0.02 26.30 -3.20
CA ASP A 82 1.32 26.74 -3.58
C ASP A 82 2.45 25.96 -2.86
N LEU A 83 3.70 26.32 -3.14
CA LEU A 83 4.87 25.71 -2.51
C LEU A 83 4.91 25.88 -0.98
N ASN A 84 4.37 26.98 -0.44
CA ASN A 84 4.33 27.20 1.01
C ASN A 84 3.34 26.26 1.66
N ASN A 85 2.17 26.07 1.05
CA ASN A 85 1.17 25.11 1.51
C ASN A 85 1.72 23.68 1.51
N ILE A 86 2.44 23.29 0.45
CA ILE A 86 3.09 21.96 0.41
C ILE A 86 4.18 21.84 1.48
N ASN A 87 4.99 22.88 1.68
CA ASN A 87 6.03 22.87 2.71
C ASN A 87 5.43 22.78 4.13
N GLU A 88 4.31 23.46 4.38
CA GLU A 88 3.58 23.36 5.64
C GLU A 88 2.96 21.97 5.83
N PHE A 89 2.39 21.38 4.77
CA PHE A 89 1.83 20.04 4.79
C PHE A 89 2.85 18.96 5.14
N LEU A 90 4.05 19.03 4.54
CA LEU A 90 5.13 18.07 4.78
C LEU A 90 5.81 18.23 6.14
N GLY A 91 5.74 19.42 6.73
CA GLY A 91 6.39 19.71 8.00
C GLY A 91 7.92 19.63 7.93
N ARG A 92 8.55 19.29 9.06
CA ARG A 92 10.01 19.13 9.14
C ARG A 92 10.40 17.67 8.86
N PRO A 93 11.56 17.42 8.23
CA PRO A 93 12.07 16.06 8.04
C PRO A 93 12.21 15.28 9.36
N SER A 94 12.54 15.96 10.46
CA SER A 94 12.66 15.37 11.81
C SER A 94 11.36 14.79 12.35
N ASP A 95 10.22 15.25 11.83
CA ASP A 95 8.89 14.89 12.31
C ASP A 95 8.28 13.79 11.42
N THR A 96 9.00 13.38 10.36
CA THR A 96 8.58 12.34 9.41
C THR A 96 9.06 10.97 9.87
N THR A 97 8.15 10.00 9.90
CA THR A 97 8.50 8.59 10.11
C THR A 97 9.03 8.00 8.80
N PHE A 98 10.14 7.27 8.86
CA PHE A 98 10.74 6.61 7.71
C PHE A 98 10.69 5.09 7.88
N VAL A 99 10.35 4.37 6.82
CA VAL A 99 10.24 2.91 6.80
C VAL A 99 11.03 2.27 5.67
N ASP A 100 11.43 1.02 5.84
CA ASP A 100 11.98 0.24 4.73
C ASP A 100 10.82 -0.20 3.82
N PRO A 101 10.81 0.18 2.53
CA PRO A 101 9.73 -0.16 1.61
C PRO A 101 9.59 -1.67 1.34
N HIS A 102 10.63 -2.48 1.58
CA HIS A 102 10.56 -3.94 1.40
C HIS A 102 9.57 -4.60 2.36
N TYR A 103 9.45 -4.05 3.58
CA TYR A 103 8.64 -4.59 4.67
C TYR A 103 7.35 -3.79 4.92
N SER A 104 7.08 -2.79 4.08
CA SER A 104 5.96 -1.85 4.28
C SER A 104 4.92 -2.03 3.19
N ASN A 105 3.66 -1.83 3.57
CA ASN A 105 2.51 -1.93 2.68
C ASN A 105 2.26 -0.61 1.95
N PHE A 106 1.75 -0.72 0.73
CA PHE A 106 1.33 0.41 -0.08
C PHE A 106 -0.19 0.54 -0.09
N LYS A 107 -0.68 1.74 0.24
CA LYS A 107 -2.09 2.10 0.06
C LYS A 107 -2.33 2.57 -1.37
N CYS A 108 -3.60 2.60 -1.75
CA CYS A 108 -4.02 3.24 -2.99
C CYS A 108 -3.65 4.71 -3.01
N LEU A 109 -3.44 5.24 -4.21
CA LEU A 109 -3.24 6.64 -4.55
C LEU A 109 -4.51 7.50 -4.31
N ASP A 110 -5.02 7.50 -3.09
CA ASP A 110 -6.25 8.18 -2.67
C ASP A 110 -5.94 9.20 -1.58
N GLY A 111 -6.50 10.40 -1.68
CA GLY A 111 -6.26 11.48 -0.74
C GLY A 111 -6.92 11.30 0.63
N ARG A 112 -7.79 10.31 0.84
CA ARG A 112 -8.62 10.17 2.05
C ARG A 112 -7.94 9.49 3.25
N TYR A 113 -6.65 9.13 3.16
CA TYR A 113 -5.89 8.56 4.27
C TYR A 113 -5.31 9.64 5.20
N SER A 114 -5.75 9.65 6.46
CA SER A 114 -5.24 10.59 7.48
C SER A 114 -3.99 10.09 8.22
N GLN A 115 -3.59 8.83 8.02
CA GLN A 115 -2.37 8.27 8.60
C GLN A 115 -1.31 8.19 7.51
N GLY A 116 -0.06 8.48 7.87
CA GLY A 116 1.07 8.37 6.96
C GLY A 116 1.24 6.95 6.44
N SER A 117 1.42 6.82 5.13
CA SER A 117 1.64 5.53 4.47
C SER A 117 2.58 5.67 3.29
N LEU A 118 2.84 4.54 2.61
CA LEU A 118 3.40 4.54 1.28
C LEU A 118 2.25 4.39 0.29
N TYR A 119 2.38 5.01 -0.88
CA TYR A 119 1.30 5.11 -1.85
C TYR A 119 1.78 4.71 -3.24
N THR A 120 0.96 3.89 -3.87
CA THR A 120 1.10 3.58 -5.29
C THR A 120 -0.26 3.42 -5.94
N MET A 121 -0.28 3.32 -7.25
CA MET A 121 -1.47 3.07 -8.03
C MET A 121 -2.08 1.71 -7.65
N GLY A 122 -3.30 1.72 -7.11
CA GLY A 122 -3.99 0.50 -6.67
C GLY A 122 -3.42 -0.17 -5.42
N GLY A 123 -2.46 0.45 -4.71
CA GLY A 123 -1.81 -0.14 -3.54
C GLY A 123 -0.95 -1.37 -3.86
N ASP A 124 -0.72 -2.23 -2.87
CA ASP A 124 0.03 -3.47 -3.06
C ASP A 124 -0.58 -4.36 -4.16
N ILE A 125 -1.92 -4.38 -4.23
CA ILE A 125 -2.68 -5.14 -5.22
C ILE A 125 -2.46 -4.60 -6.64
N GLY A 126 -2.32 -3.28 -6.81
CA GLY A 126 -1.99 -2.67 -8.10
C GLY A 126 -0.57 -3.01 -8.56
N GLU A 127 0.42 -2.99 -7.66
CA GLU A 127 1.80 -3.39 -8.00
C GLU A 127 1.89 -4.88 -8.36
N PHE A 128 1.19 -5.75 -7.62
CA PHE A 128 1.11 -7.17 -8.00
C PHE A 128 0.46 -7.36 -9.38
N PHE A 129 -0.65 -6.67 -9.64
CA PHE A 129 -1.34 -6.74 -10.93
C PHE A 129 -0.47 -6.25 -12.08
N LEU A 130 0.33 -5.22 -11.86
CA LEU A 130 1.30 -4.74 -12.84
C LEU A 130 2.30 -5.85 -13.26
N GLY A 131 2.83 -6.61 -12.29
CA GLY A 131 3.66 -7.78 -12.59
C GLY A 131 2.90 -8.89 -13.32
N LEU A 132 1.62 -9.09 -12.98
CA LEU A 132 0.74 -10.07 -13.62
C LEU A 132 0.51 -9.77 -15.12
N VAL A 133 0.36 -8.48 -15.48
CA VAL A 133 0.26 -8.03 -16.88
C VAL A 133 1.49 -8.44 -17.67
N VAL A 134 2.69 -8.09 -17.17
CA VAL A 134 3.95 -8.44 -17.85
C VAL A 134 4.15 -9.95 -17.93
N TYR A 135 3.72 -10.68 -16.91
CA TYR A 135 3.77 -12.14 -16.90
C TYR A 135 2.86 -12.75 -17.99
N GLU A 136 1.61 -12.28 -18.12
CA GLU A 136 0.68 -12.72 -19.17
C GLU A 136 1.27 -12.47 -20.58
N GLU A 137 1.85 -11.29 -20.81
CA GLU A 137 2.50 -10.94 -22.08
C GLU A 137 3.67 -11.88 -22.41
N LEU A 138 4.49 -12.25 -21.43
CA LEU A 138 5.65 -13.11 -21.65
C LEU A 138 5.29 -14.57 -21.88
N VAL A 139 4.26 -15.07 -21.20
CA VAL A 139 3.77 -16.44 -21.43
C VAL A 139 3.00 -16.53 -22.75
N GLY A 140 2.38 -15.43 -23.19
CA GLY A 140 1.68 -15.34 -24.46
C GLY A 140 0.37 -16.13 -24.50
N VAL A 141 -0.21 -16.41 -23.33
CA VAL A 141 -1.52 -17.07 -23.19
C VAL A 141 -2.35 -16.36 -22.14
N GLU A 142 -3.66 -16.32 -22.36
CA GLU A 142 -4.59 -15.75 -21.40
C GLU A 142 -4.57 -16.55 -20.08
N LEU A 143 -4.41 -15.84 -18.96
CA LEU A 143 -4.43 -16.45 -17.65
C LEU A 143 -5.87 -16.77 -17.22
N THR A 144 -6.07 -18.00 -16.78
CA THR A 144 -7.35 -18.46 -16.22
C THR A 144 -7.51 -18.01 -14.76
N PRO A 145 -8.75 -17.97 -14.21
CA PRO A 145 -8.99 -17.60 -12.81
C PRO A 145 -8.17 -18.43 -11.81
N SER A 146 -7.96 -19.72 -12.06
CA SER A 146 -7.18 -20.60 -11.18
C SER A 146 -5.68 -20.32 -11.25
N GLN A 147 -5.16 -19.92 -12.41
CA GLN A 147 -3.77 -19.48 -12.54
C GLN A 147 -3.55 -18.15 -11.81
N ILE A 148 -4.46 -17.19 -11.96
CA ILE A 148 -4.38 -15.91 -11.25
C ILE A 148 -4.46 -16.12 -9.74
N LYS A 149 -5.40 -16.96 -9.25
CA LYS A 149 -5.49 -17.32 -7.82
C LYS A 149 -4.17 -17.88 -7.33
N ARG A 150 -3.60 -18.87 -8.04
CA ARG A 150 -2.31 -19.49 -7.66
C ARG A 150 -1.15 -18.50 -7.65
N LEU A 151 -1.09 -17.59 -8.61
CA LEU A 151 -0.03 -16.57 -8.67
C LEU A 151 -0.16 -15.58 -7.50
N LEU A 152 -1.37 -15.11 -7.20
CA LEU A 152 -1.60 -14.19 -6.08
C LEU A 152 -1.28 -14.86 -4.74
N THR A 153 -1.82 -16.05 -4.47
CA THR A 153 -1.53 -16.75 -3.21
C THR A 153 -0.06 -17.15 -3.10
N GLY A 154 0.56 -17.57 -4.21
CA GLY A 154 1.99 -17.89 -4.23
C GLY A 154 2.90 -16.68 -4.00
N TYR A 155 2.46 -15.48 -4.36
CA TYR A 155 3.17 -14.24 -4.00
C TYR A 155 3.00 -13.93 -2.51
N MET A 156 1.80 -14.13 -1.97
CA MET A 156 1.54 -13.96 -0.53
C MET A 156 2.37 -14.93 0.33
N ASP A 157 2.67 -16.13 -0.17
CA ASP A 157 3.56 -17.09 0.52
C ASP A 157 5.04 -16.63 0.57
N GLN A 158 5.45 -15.72 -0.33
CA GLN A 158 6.85 -15.30 -0.49
C GLN A 158 7.12 -13.89 0.02
N MET A 159 6.08 -13.07 0.19
CA MET A 159 6.23 -11.70 0.63
C MET A 159 6.61 -11.63 2.11
N GLU A 160 7.40 -10.63 2.48
CA GLU A 160 7.83 -10.40 3.88
C GLU A 160 6.86 -9.50 4.65
N MET A 161 5.80 -9.02 3.99
CA MET A 161 4.72 -8.23 4.58
C MET A 161 3.58 -9.12 5.07
N ASP A 162 2.84 -8.63 6.05
CA ASP A 162 1.78 -9.41 6.69
C ASP A 162 0.48 -9.42 5.86
N SER A 163 0.28 -8.42 4.99
CA SER A 163 -0.95 -8.29 4.20
C SER A 163 -0.77 -7.42 2.96
N LEU A 164 -1.55 -7.71 1.91
CA LEU A 164 -1.67 -6.90 0.70
C LEU A 164 -2.85 -5.94 0.81
N HIS A 165 -2.58 -4.66 0.57
CA HIS A 165 -3.59 -3.63 0.66
C HIS A 165 -4.23 -3.27 -0.69
N TRP A 166 -5.53 -3.04 -0.62
CA TRP A 166 -6.31 -2.39 -1.66
C TRP A 166 -7.37 -1.48 -1.04
N CYS A 167 -8.13 -0.79 -1.87
CA CYS A 167 -9.18 0.11 -1.43
C CYS A 167 -10.42 0.03 -2.32
N THR A 168 -11.52 0.51 -1.76
CA THR A 168 -12.77 0.81 -2.45
C THR A 168 -13.43 2.00 -1.73
N ASP A 169 -14.60 2.43 -2.17
CA ASP A 169 -15.31 3.53 -1.52
C ASP A 169 -16.81 3.29 -1.40
N ASP A 170 -17.45 4.15 -0.61
CA ASP A 170 -18.88 4.07 -0.35
C ASP A 170 -19.73 4.35 -1.59
N GLN A 171 -19.22 5.05 -2.61
CA GLN A 171 -19.95 5.31 -3.84
C GLN A 171 -20.05 4.04 -4.70
N ALA A 172 -18.93 3.33 -4.86
CA ALA A 172 -18.88 2.05 -5.54
C ALA A 172 -19.78 1.01 -4.86
N ILE A 173 -19.75 0.95 -3.52
CA ILE A 173 -20.60 0.04 -2.75
C ILE A 173 -22.08 0.39 -2.91
N LYS A 174 -22.46 1.67 -2.83
CA LYS A 174 -23.85 2.11 -3.07
C LYS A 174 -24.34 1.77 -4.48
N HIS A 175 -23.45 1.81 -5.47
CA HIS A 175 -23.79 1.41 -6.83
C HIS A 175 -24.04 -0.10 -6.93
N ILE A 176 -23.20 -0.93 -6.29
CA ILE A 176 -23.41 -2.39 -6.17
C ILE A 176 -24.75 -2.68 -5.50
N GLU A 177 -25.02 -2.06 -4.35
CA GLU A 177 -26.28 -2.15 -3.60
C GLU A 177 -27.49 -1.91 -4.49
N SER A 178 -27.46 -0.83 -5.29
CA SER A 178 -28.55 -0.50 -6.20
C SER A 178 -28.78 -1.52 -7.33
N MET A 179 -27.73 -2.24 -7.74
CA MET A 179 -27.81 -3.22 -8.82
C MET A 179 -28.32 -4.59 -8.40
N ILE A 180 -28.15 -4.95 -7.12
CA ILE A 180 -28.63 -6.23 -6.59
C ILE A 180 -29.84 -6.09 -5.67
N ASP A 181 -30.40 -4.88 -5.54
CA ASP A 181 -31.54 -4.56 -4.66
C ASP A 181 -31.28 -4.92 -3.18
N GLU A 182 -30.06 -4.64 -2.71
CA GLU A 182 -29.65 -4.87 -1.33
C GLU A 182 -29.13 -3.56 -0.71
N THR A 183 -29.15 -3.46 0.62
CA THR A 183 -28.65 -2.27 1.34
C THR A 183 -27.77 -2.68 2.50
N GLY A 184 -26.80 -1.84 2.85
CA GLY A 184 -25.89 -2.09 3.96
C GLY A 184 -24.94 -3.26 3.70
N ILE A 185 -24.48 -3.42 2.46
CA ILE A 185 -23.55 -4.50 2.10
C ILE A 185 -22.20 -4.25 2.78
N ASP A 186 -21.77 -5.19 3.62
CA ASP A 186 -20.36 -5.28 4.03
C ASP A 186 -19.57 -5.95 2.91
N ILE A 187 -18.91 -5.15 2.07
CA ILE A 187 -18.16 -5.66 0.92
C ILE A 187 -16.93 -6.50 1.32
N GLN A 188 -16.45 -6.40 2.56
CA GLN A 188 -15.31 -7.19 3.06
C GLN A 188 -15.74 -8.59 3.52
N ASN A 189 -17.02 -8.74 3.86
CA ASN A 189 -17.59 -9.99 4.31
C ASN A 189 -19.10 -10.08 3.97
N PRO A 190 -19.46 -10.07 2.68
CA PRO A 190 -20.85 -10.12 2.26
C PRO A 190 -21.46 -11.48 2.60
N ARG A 191 -22.78 -11.48 2.84
CA ARG A 191 -23.52 -12.71 3.15
C ARG A 191 -23.37 -13.73 2.00
N PRO A 192 -23.24 -15.04 2.28
CA PRO A 192 -23.00 -16.04 1.25
C PRO A 192 -24.05 -16.07 0.11
N ASP A 193 -25.30 -15.74 0.41
CA ASP A 193 -26.42 -15.74 -0.54
C ASP A 193 -26.32 -14.66 -1.63
N ILE A 194 -25.59 -13.56 -1.36
CA ILE A 194 -25.42 -12.44 -2.31
C ILE A 194 -24.05 -12.42 -2.99
N GLN A 195 -23.11 -13.26 -2.56
CA GLN A 195 -21.72 -13.24 -3.07
C GLN A 195 -21.65 -13.43 -4.58
N ASP A 196 -22.33 -14.44 -5.13
CA ASP A 196 -22.27 -14.69 -6.58
C ASP A 196 -22.91 -13.56 -7.39
N ALA A 197 -23.97 -12.92 -6.87
CA ALA A 197 -24.57 -11.75 -7.50
C ALA A 197 -23.59 -10.57 -7.53
N ILE A 198 -22.86 -10.33 -6.44
CA ILE A 198 -21.83 -9.28 -6.40
C ILE A 198 -20.69 -9.63 -7.37
N ILE A 199 -20.17 -10.87 -7.39
CA ILE A 199 -19.06 -11.27 -8.28
C ILE A 199 -19.39 -11.05 -9.76
N GLN A 200 -20.65 -11.20 -10.18
CA GLN A 200 -21.05 -10.98 -11.56
C GLN A 200 -20.86 -9.53 -12.01
N ILE A 201 -21.05 -8.58 -11.10
CA ILE A 201 -21.04 -7.14 -11.41
C ILE A 201 -19.81 -6.42 -10.86
N ILE A 202 -19.08 -6.97 -9.89
CA ILE A 202 -18.03 -6.27 -9.14
C ILE A 202 -16.94 -5.63 -10.02
N SER A 203 -16.68 -6.22 -11.19
CA SER A 203 -15.68 -5.75 -12.15
C SER A 203 -16.20 -4.69 -13.12
N GLU A 204 -17.43 -4.20 -12.95
CA GLU A 204 -17.93 -3.04 -13.71
C GLU A 204 -17.24 -1.76 -13.24
N PRO A 205 -16.86 -0.82 -14.14
CA PRO A 205 -16.10 0.38 -13.75
C PRO A 205 -16.75 1.25 -12.66
N TYR A 206 -18.08 1.26 -12.55
CA TYR A 206 -18.81 2.01 -11.52
C TYR A 206 -18.86 1.31 -10.16
N ASN A 207 -18.49 0.02 -10.09
CA ASN A 207 -18.40 -0.78 -8.87
C ASN A 207 -16.99 -0.82 -8.27
N ILE A 208 -16.04 -0.13 -8.89
CA ILE A 208 -14.66 -0.04 -8.42
C ILE A 208 -14.42 1.35 -7.84
N GLY A 209 -14.18 1.39 -6.53
CA GLY A 209 -13.84 2.63 -5.82
C GLY A 209 -12.38 3.05 -5.98
N ASP A 210 -11.48 2.10 -6.24
CA ASP A 210 -10.09 2.43 -6.56
C ASP A 210 -9.99 3.06 -7.96
N THR A 211 -9.56 4.33 -8.00
CA THR A 211 -9.51 5.10 -9.25
C THR A 211 -8.56 4.50 -10.28
N HIS A 212 -7.51 3.79 -9.83
CA HIS A 212 -6.57 3.14 -10.73
C HIS A 212 -7.18 1.93 -11.43
N PHE A 213 -7.73 0.96 -10.70
CA PHE A 213 -8.39 -0.20 -11.30
C PHE A 213 -9.61 0.19 -12.14
N LYS A 214 -10.33 1.26 -11.76
CA LYS A 214 -11.37 1.84 -12.61
C LYS A 214 -10.80 2.35 -13.93
N ALA A 215 -9.66 3.04 -13.91
CA ALA A 215 -8.97 3.47 -15.13
C ALA A 215 -8.51 2.26 -15.96
N LEU A 216 -7.98 1.19 -15.35
CA LEU A 216 -7.58 -0.03 -16.05
C LEU A 216 -8.75 -0.68 -16.81
N LEU A 217 -9.95 -0.68 -16.22
CA LEU A 217 -11.15 -1.22 -16.89
C LEU A 217 -11.59 -0.34 -18.07
N ILE A 218 -11.55 0.99 -17.91
CA ILE A 218 -12.03 1.95 -18.92
C ILE A 218 -11.02 2.14 -20.07
N GLU A 219 -9.73 2.16 -19.76
CA GLU A 219 -8.62 2.56 -20.65
C GLU A 219 -7.71 1.37 -21.01
N SER A 220 -8.21 0.14 -20.87
CA SER A 220 -7.45 -1.10 -21.14
C SER A 220 -6.81 -1.10 -22.54
N ASP A 221 -7.55 -0.69 -23.57
CA ASP A 221 -7.04 -0.56 -24.93
C ASP A 221 -5.89 0.47 -25.04
N THR A 222 -6.02 1.63 -24.38
CA THR A 222 -4.99 2.68 -24.34
C THR A 222 -3.70 2.16 -23.68
N LEU A 223 -3.86 1.31 -22.67
CA LEU A 223 -2.76 0.70 -21.91
C LEU A 223 -2.21 -0.57 -22.56
N ASN A 224 -2.79 -1.00 -23.69
CA ASN A 224 -2.45 -2.27 -24.34
C ASN A 224 -2.51 -3.47 -23.38
N ILE A 225 -3.50 -3.48 -22.48
CA ILE A 225 -3.78 -4.60 -21.57
C ILE A 225 -5.12 -5.22 -21.90
N ARG A 226 -5.24 -6.53 -21.66
CA ARG A 226 -6.50 -7.25 -21.85
C ARG A 226 -7.48 -6.87 -20.73
N ARG A 227 -8.63 -6.30 -21.08
CA ARG A 227 -9.66 -5.91 -20.11
C ARG A 227 -10.11 -7.10 -19.24
N GLU A 228 -10.27 -8.27 -19.86
CA GLU A 228 -10.71 -9.49 -19.19
C GLU A 228 -9.70 -9.98 -18.15
N LEU A 229 -8.40 -9.65 -18.28
CA LEU A 229 -7.41 -9.92 -17.23
C LEU A 229 -7.73 -9.11 -15.97
N VAL A 230 -8.03 -7.81 -16.13
CA VAL A 230 -8.41 -6.91 -15.04
C VAL A 230 -9.70 -7.43 -14.36
N GLU A 231 -10.74 -7.73 -15.14
CA GLU A 231 -12.01 -8.22 -14.60
C GLU A 231 -11.85 -9.55 -13.86
N THR A 232 -11.09 -10.48 -14.43
CA THR A 232 -10.84 -11.79 -13.82
C THR A 232 -10.04 -11.65 -12.54
N PHE A 233 -9.02 -10.78 -12.53
CA PHE A 233 -8.23 -10.50 -11.35
C PHE A 233 -9.08 -9.95 -10.20
N ILE A 234 -9.93 -8.95 -10.47
CA ILE A 234 -10.84 -8.36 -9.48
C ILE A 234 -11.74 -9.46 -8.87
N ARG A 235 -12.37 -10.29 -9.71
CA ARG A 235 -13.25 -11.37 -9.24
C ARG A 235 -12.47 -12.41 -8.41
N VAL A 236 -11.24 -12.75 -8.80
CA VAL A 236 -10.38 -13.66 -8.05
C VAL A 236 -10.01 -13.08 -6.69
N TYR A 237 -9.61 -11.81 -6.64
CA TYR A 237 -9.29 -11.11 -5.38
C TYR A 237 -10.46 -11.21 -4.39
N TYR A 238 -11.67 -10.80 -4.81
CA TYR A 238 -12.84 -10.83 -3.92
C TYR A 238 -13.21 -12.26 -3.48
N ARG A 239 -13.08 -13.24 -4.37
CA ARG A 239 -13.30 -14.65 -3.99
C ARG A 239 -12.31 -15.14 -2.93
N ILE A 240 -11.06 -14.69 -2.95
CA ILE A 240 -10.08 -15.03 -1.89
C ILE A 240 -10.41 -14.25 -0.61
N LEU A 241 -10.72 -12.95 -0.71
CA LEU A 241 -11.07 -12.10 0.43
C LEU A 241 -12.26 -12.65 1.24
N TRP A 242 -13.25 -13.22 0.56
CA TRP A 242 -14.47 -13.74 1.19
C TRP A 242 -14.38 -15.21 1.63
N ASP A 243 -13.33 -15.94 1.21
CA ASP A 243 -13.09 -17.33 1.60
C ASP A 243 -12.46 -17.38 3.01
N LYS A 244 -13.29 -17.23 4.04
CA LYS A 244 -12.85 -17.16 5.46
C LYS A 244 -12.23 -18.46 5.99
N ASP A 245 -12.39 -19.56 5.25
CA ASP A 245 -11.72 -20.83 5.55
C ASP A 245 -10.29 -20.88 5.01
N SER A 246 -9.92 -19.95 4.12
CA SER A 246 -8.57 -19.82 3.57
C SER A 246 -7.70 -18.90 4.43
N GLU A 247 -6.47 -19.35 4.74
CA GLU A 247 -5.46 -18.51 5.41
C GLU A 247 -5.12 -17.24 4.61
N TYR A 248 -5.22 -17.32 3.28
CA TYR A 248 -4.97 -16.19 2.39
C TYR A 248 -5.97 -15.04 2.55
N SER A 249 -7.20 -15.31 3.02
CA SER A 249 -8.17 -14.24 3.26
C SER A 249 -7.71 -13.24 4.32
N GLN A 250 -6.91 -13.69 5.29
CA GLN A 250 -6.39 -12.85 6.38
C GLN A 250 -5.24 -11.96 5.91
N GLY A 251 -4.54 -12.37 4.85
CA GLY A 251 -3.46 -11.60 4.22
C GLY A 251 -3.94 -10.58 3.20
N LEU A 252 -5.25 -10.36 3.03
CA LEU A 252 -5.81 -9.34 2.15
C LEU A 252 -6.55 -8.27 2.97
N GLU A 253 -6.17 -7.01 2.77
CA GLU A 253 -6.79 -5.86 3.44
C GLU A 253 -7.47 -4.93 2.44
N LEU A 254 -8.81 -4.93 2.44
CA LEU A 254 -9.61 -4.00 1.64
C LEU A 254 -10.08 -2.82 2.49
N LYS A 255 -9.53 -1.63 2.23
CA LYS A 255 -9.97 -0.42 2.90
C LYS A 255 -11.17 0.21 2.20
N GLN A 256 -12.32 0.28 2.88
CA GLN A 256 -13.42 1.14 2.46
C GLN A 256 -13.14 2.60 2.86
N LEU A 257 -13.04 3.47 1.87
CA LEU A 257 -12.89 4.90 2.03
C LEU A 257 -14.25 5.59 1.99
N VAL A 258 -14.37 6.67 2.75
CA VAL A 258 -15.62 7.43 2.91
C VAL A 258 -15.38 8.89 2.58
N ASN A 259 -16.45 9.59 2.25
CA ASN A 259 -16.46 10.97 1.76
C ASN A 259 -15.93 11.11 0.33
N SER A 260 -16.14 12.30 -0.23
CA SER A 260 -15.70 12.66 -1.57
C SER A 260 -14.21 12.98 -1.62
N HIS A 261 -13.63 12.80 -2.80
CA HIS A 261 -12.30 13.30 -3.17
C HIS A 261 -12.21 14.83 -3.00
N GLN A 262 -11.08 15.30 -2.48
CA GLN A 262 -10.78 16.71 -2.18
C GLN A 262 -9.29 17.05 -2.45
N GLU A 263 -8.63 16.25 -3.27
CA GLU A 263 -7.21 16.37 -3.54
C GLU A 263 -6.90 17.64 -4.33
N LEU A 264 -5.97 18.45 -3.82
CA LEU A 264 -5.63 19.75 -4.40
C LEU A 264 -4.29 19.77 -5.12
N ALA A 265 -3.47 18.73 -4.98
CA ALA A 265 -2.25 18.56 -5.77
C ALA A 265 -1.86 17.09 -5.92
N PHE A 266 -0.89 16.83 -6.81
CA PHE A 266 -0.22 15.55 -6.95
C PHE A 266 1.24 15.67 -6.52
N LEU A 267 1.70 14.77 -5.65
CA LEU A 267 3.06 14.72 -5.12
C LEU A 267 3.76 13.45 -5.62
N ASP A 268 4.85 13.63 -6.35
CA ASP A 268 5.83 12.60 -6.67
C ASP A 268 6.92 12.63 -5.60
N VAL A 269 6.86 11.69 -4.67
CA VAL A 269 7.77 11.60 -3.54
C VAL A 269 8.98 10.78 -3.94
N ARG A 270 10.15 11.42 -3.82
CA ARG A 270 11.42 10.84 -4.18
C ARG A 270 12.40 10.76 -3.02
N ASN A 271 13.11 9.64 -2.96
CA ASN A 271 14.16 9.39 -2.00
C ASN A 271 15.47 9.00 -2.70
N GLN A 272 16.59 9.12 -2.00
CA GLN A 272 17.83 8.52 -2.47
C GLN A 272 17.67 7.00 -2.56
N LYS A 273 18.32 6.39 -3.56
CA LYS A 273 18.30 4.93 -3.74
C LYS A 273 18.78 4.24 -2.46
N ASP A 274 18.14 3.11 -2.12
CA ASP A 274 18.43 2.28 -0.95
C ASP A 274 18.15 2.94 0.42
N CYS A 275 17.51 4.12 0.43
CA CYS A 275 17.07 4.78 1.66
C CYS A 275 15.64 4.40 2.07
N ASN A 276 15.34 4.59 3.35
CA ASN A 276 13.98 4.44 3.86
C ASN A 276 13.05 5.50 3.25
N ALA A 277 11.78 5.13 3.06
CA ALA A 277 10.76 5.98 2.49
C ALA A 277 9.94 6.70 3.58
N PRO A 278 9.55 7.97 3.38
CA PRO A 278 8.76 8.73 4.33
C PRO A 278 7.31 8.27 4.34
N LEU A 279 6.70 8.18 5.52
CA LEU A 279 5.27 7.98 5.67
C LEU A 279 4.57 9.33 5.73
N ILE A 280 3.93 9.73 4.64
CA ILE A 280 3.26 11.04 4.52
C ILE A 280 1.74 10.81 4.54
N PRO A 281 0.95 11.45 5.42
CA PRO A 281 -0.51 11.30 5.34
C PRO A 281 -1.00 11.97 4.04
N SER A 282 -1.92 11.33 3.33
CA SER A 282 -2.52 11.93 2.13
C SER A 282 -3.57 13.01 2.45
N GLN A 283 -4.11 13.01 3.67
CA GLN A 283 -5.03 14.01 4.20
C GLN A 283 -4.43 14.68 5.43
N ASN A 284 -4.39 16.02 5.41
CA ASN A 284 -4.09 16.81 6.61
C ASN A 284 -5.37 17.53 7.07
N ARG A 285 -5.92 17.09 8.21
CA ARG A 285 -7.17 17.63 8.76
C ARG A 285 -7.00 19.05 9.30
N ASP A 286 -5.82 19.39 9.80
CA ASP A 286 -5.54 20.72 10.35
C ASP A 286 -5.45 21.76 9.24
N LEU A 287 -4.90 21.37 8.08
CA LEU A 287 -4.81 22.22 6.89
C LEU A 287 -6.07 22.18 6.02
N GLY A 288 -6.96 21.21 6.23
CA GLY A 288 -8.25 21.13 5.55
C GLY A 288 -8.20 20.70 4.09
N PHE A 289 -7.11 20.07 3.65
CA PHE A 289 -6.98 19.55 2.28
C PHE A 289 -6.27 18.19 2.22
N SER A 290 -6.42 17.52 1.07
CA SER A 290 -5.73 16.27 0.75
C SER A 290 -4.90 16.38 -0.52
N LEU A 291 -4.06 15.39 -0.75
CA LEU A 291 -3.11 15.31 -1.85
C LEU A 291 -3.13 13.88 -2.42
N TYR A 292 -2.93 13.75 -3.74
CA TYR A 292 -2.45 12.50 -4.30
C TYR A 292 -0.97 12.38 -4.01
N ILE A 293 -0.52 11.26 -3.47
CA ILE A 293 0.89 11.00 -3.13
C ILE A 293 1.31 9.72 -3.84
N TYR A 294 2.47 9.74 -4.49
CA TYR A 294 3.06 8.59 -5.16
C TYR A 294 4.51 8.42 -4.70
N ASP A 295 4.85 7.28 -4.11
CA ASP A 295 6.20 7.01 -3.59
C ASP A 295 7.06 6.27 -4.62
N HIS A 296 7.79 7.02 -5.45
CA HIS A 296 8.44 6.52 -6.66
C HIS A 296 9.49 5.43 -6.39
N GLU A 297 10.53 5.72 -5.60
CA GLU A 297 11.60 4.74 -5.35
C GLU A 297 11.14 3.60 -4.44
N ALA A 298 10.14 3.85 -3.58
CA ALA A 298 9.54 2.80 -2.76
C ALA A 298 8.80 1.79 -3.65
N ALA A 299 8.01 2.27 -4.62
CA ALA A 299 7.35 1.42 -5.61
C ALA A 299 8.37 0.62 -6.44
N ASN A 300 9.49 1.23 -6.84
CA ASN A 300 10.56 0.52 -7.57
C ASN A 300 11.16 -0.63 -6.73
N ALA A 301 11.36 -0.44 -5.42
CA ALA A 301 11.81 -1.52 -4.53
C ALA A 301 10.81 -2.69 -4.49
N ARG A 302 9.50 -2.39 -4.43
CA ARG A 302 8.43 -3.40 -4.52
C ARG A 302 8.46 -4.14 -5.85
N ARG A 303 8.68 -3.44 -6.96
CA ARG A 303 8.73 -4.03 -8.32
C ARG A 303 9.91 -4.98 -8.50
N ALA A 304 11.05 -4.72 -7.89
CA ALA A 304 12.16 -5.67 -7.89
C ALA A 304 11.79 -7.00 -7.22
N GLN A 305 11.04 -6.97 -6.10
CA GLN A 305 10.54 -8.18 -5.43
C GLN A 305 9.51 -8.93 -6.31
N ILE A 306 8.60 -8.19 -6.92
CA ILE A 306 7.58 -8.75 -7.83
C ILE A 306 8.24 -9.37 -9.08
N ALA A 307 9.26 -8.73 -9.64
CA ALA A 307 10.03 -9.27 -10.75
C ALA A 307 10.73 -10.58 -10.37
N TYR A 308 11.32 -10.64 -9.18
CA TYR A 308 11.93 -11.87 -8.67
C TYR A 308 10.90 -13.01 -8.50
N PHE A 309 9.71 -12.69 -7.97
CA PHE A 309 8.61 -13.65 -7.87
C PHE A 309 8.22 -14.21 -9.25
N PHE A 310 7.89 -13.36 -10.21
CA PHE A 310 7.40 -13.80 -11.51
C PHE A 310 8.47 -14.51 -12.36
N THR A 311 9.75 -14.13 -12.25
CA THR A 311 10.82 -14.89 -12.91
C THR A 311 10.98 -16.30 -12.32
N THR A 312 10.74 -16.48 -11.03
CA THR A 312 10.69 -17.81 -10.42
C THR A 312 9.53 -18.64 -10.99
N GLN A 313 8.36 -18.03 -11.19
CA GLN A 313 7.21 -18.70 -11.82
C GLN A 313 7.50 -19.06 -13.29
N LEU A 314 8.11 -18.17 -14.07
CA LEU A 314 8.53 -18.43 -15.45
C LEU A 314 9.54 -19.59 -15.53
N LYS A 315 10.49 -19.66 -14.59
CA LYS A 315 11.46 -20.74 -14.52
C LYS A 315 10.81 -22.10 -14.30
N HIS A 316 9.73 -22.19 -13.51
CA HIS A 316 8.94 -23.42 -13.36
C HIS A 316 8.27 -23.87 -14.66
N MET A 317 8.08 -22.95 -15.62
CA MET A 317 7.60 -23.24 -16.98
C MET A 317 8.73 -23.49 -17.99
N ASN A 318 9.98 -23.64 -17.52
CA ASN A 318 11.20 -23.71 -18.36
C ASN A 318 11.45 -22.45 -19.21
N ILE A 319 10.92 -21.30 -18.80
CA ILE A 319 11.21 -19.99 -19.41
C ILE A 319 12.26 -19.30 -18.54
N ASN A 320 13.51 -19.28 -19.01
CA ASN A 320 14.57 -18.55 -18.32
C ASN A 320 14.48 -17.06 -18.68
N TYR A 321 14.24 -16.22 -17.68
CA TYR A 321 14.13 -14.78 -17.84
C TYR A 321 14.93 -14.06 -16.76
N ASP A 322 15.61 -12.97 -17.12
CA ASP A 322 16.41 -12.18 -16.18
C ASP A 322 15.48 -11.29 -15.31
N PRO A 323 15.55 -11.37 -13.97
CA PRO A 323 14.75 -10.54 -13.07
C PRO A 323 14.89 -9.03 -13.34
N GLN A 324 16.09 -8.55 -13.67
CA GLN A 324 16.32 -7.12 -13.93
C GLN A 324 15.65 -6.66 -15.22
N VAL A 325 15.62 -7.54 -16.23
CA VAL A 325 14.92 -7.26 -17.49
C VAL A 325 13.40 -7.24 -17.25
N LEU A 326 12.89 -8.12 -16.37
CA LEU A 326 11.47 -8.15 -16.01
C LEU A 326 11.07 -6.90 -15.23
N GLU A 327 11.88 -6.51 -14.24
CA GLU A 327 11.73 -5.26 -13.47
C GLU A 327 11.63 -4.06 -14.40
N HIS A 328 12.55 -3.93 -15.35
CA HIS A 328 12.51 -2.82 -16.31
C HIS A 328 11.24 -2.81 -17.17
N ARG A 329 10.70 -3.97 -17.53
CA ARG A 329 9.41 -4.06 -18.25
C ARG A 329 8.23 -3.65 -17.37
N ILE A 330 8.23 -4.08 -16.10
CA ILE A 330 7.24 -3.69 -15.10
C ILE A 330 7.27 -2.17 -14.94
N ASP A 331 8.45 -1.55 -14.82
CA ASP A 331 8.59 -0.09 -14.73
C ASP A 331 8.06 0.65 -15.95
N ASN A 332 8.29 0.13 -17.17
CA ASN A 332 7.76 0.74 -18.38
C ASN A 332 6.23 0.73 -18.40
N HIS A 333 5.60 -0.37 -17.98
CA HIS A 333 4.14 -0.42 -17.81
C HIS A 333 3.65 0.48 -16.68
N ALA A 334 4.41 0.58 -15.58
CA ALA A 334 4.09 1.47 -14.47
C ALA A 334 4.02 2.94 -14.91
N LEU A 335 4.93 3.37 -15.77
CA LEU A 335 4.90 4.73 -16.31
C LEU A 335 3.63 4.99 -17.13
N SER A 336 3.22 4.03 -17.97
CA SER A 336 1.96 4.11 -18.72
C SER A 336 0.74 4.16 -17.80
N PHE A 337 0.74 3.31 -16.76
CA PHE A 337 -0.32 3.28 -15.74
C PHE A 337 -0.42 4.62 -15.03
N LEU A 338 0.73 5.22 -14.68
CA LEU A 338 0.83 6.52 -14.00
C LEU A 338 0.35 7.64 -14.90
N GLU A 339 0.72 7.63 -16.18
CA GLU A 339 0.27 8.62 -17.14
C GLU A 339 -1.25 8.58 -17.33
N VAL A 340 -1.83 7.40 -17.58
CA VAL A 340 -3.27 7.24 -17.82
C VAL A 340 -4.08 7.55 -16.57
N THR A 341 -3.69 6.99 -15.42
CA THR A 341 -4.39 7.23 -14.15
C THR A 341 -4.24 8.69 -13.72
N GLY A 342 -3.02 9.23 -13.77
CA GLY A 342 -2.71 10.62 -13.44
C GLY A 342 -3.44 11.62 -14.34
N ARG A 343 -3.59 11.32 -15.63
CA ARG A 343 -4.40 12.12 -16.56
C ARG A 343 -5.87 12.18 -16.15
N ASN A 344 -6.41 11.11 -15.56
CA ASN A 344 -7.80 11.04 -15.14
C ASN A 344 -8.06 11.77 -13.82
N ILE A 345 -7.17 11.61 -12.83
CA ILE A 345 -7.38 12.14 -11.48
C ILE A 345 -6.73 13.52 -11.25
N ALA A 346 -5.63 13.84 -11.94
CA ALA A 346 -4.80 15.02 -11.67
C ALA A 346 -4.65 15.96 -12.87
N ARG A 347 -5.53 15.86 -13.88
CA ARG A 347 -5.44 16.65 -15.13
C ARG A 347 -5.24 18.14 -14.91
N ASN A 348 -5.95 18.69 -13.94
CA ASN A 348 -6.01 20.14 -13.68
C ASN A 348 -5.26 20.54 -12.40
N LEU A 349 -4.68 19.57 -11.68
CA LEU A 349 -3.98 19.80 -10.43
C LEU A 349 -2.53 20.24 -10.68
N PRO A 350 -1.95 21.06 -9.78
CA PRO A 350 -0.51 21.28 -9.74
C PRO A 350 0.23 19.98 -9.39
N PHE A 351 1.44 19.85 -9.91
CA PHE A 351 2.29 18.69 -9.69
C PHE A 351 3.58 19.12 -9.00
N TYR A 352 3.95 18.41 -7.94
CA TYR A 352 5.13 18.68 -7.14
C TYR A 352 6.01 17.44 -7.04
N THR A 353 7.31 17.59 -7.29
CA THR A 353 8.32 16.61 -6.94
C THR A 353 8.91 16.95 -5.57
N ILE A 354 8.87 16.00 -4.65
CA ILE A 354 9.48 16.10 -3.33
C ILE A 354 10.73 15.25 -3.32
N LEU A 355 11.86 15.79 -2.86
CA LEU A 355 13.10 15.03 -2.72
C LEU A 355 13.61 15.11 -1.28
N TYR A 356 13.63 13.96 -0.61
CA TYR A 356 14.24 13.79 0.70
C TYR A 356 15.75 13.52 0.55
N GLN A 357 16.58 14.31 1.24
CA GLN A 357 18.05 14.27 1.16
C GLN A 357 18.75 14.23 2.53
#